data_AF-A0A8H7L439-F1
#
_entry.id   AF-A0A8H7L439-F1
#
_cell.length_a   1.000
_cell.length_b   1.000
_cell.length_c   1.000
_cell.angle_alpha   90.00
_cell.angle_beta   90.00
_cell.angle_gamma   90.00
#
_symmetry.space_group_name_H-M   'P 1'
#
loop_
_entity.id
_entity.type
_entity.pdbx_description
1 polymer ?
#
loop_
_entity_poly.entity_id
_entity_poly.type
_entity_poly.pdbx_seq_one_letter_code
_entity_poly.pdbx_strand_id
1 'polypeptide(L)'
;LVPEPGHRKALATLLLADHALTEVRLRYQERRQPPVPCEWRLCRLWGDGIEEPLHALFICSNSPALVALRASFWDKRGAGATTYHGLAPLETLHRLLLDAKIVNKFARFCYLMLELYDTFPMLVPAADWLRGVLADPTDRRLHSLDIIDPNSGMLVSH
;
A
#
# COMPACT_ATOMS: atom_id res chain seq x y z
N LEU A 1 23.60 -10.69 -2.76
CA LEU A 1 23.21 -9.39 -3.35
C LEU A 1 22.07 -9.63 -4.33
N VAL A 2 21.07 -8.75 -4.37
CA VAL A 2 19.96 -8.81 -5.34
C VAL A 2 20.51 -8.49 -6.74
N PRO A 3 20.51 -9.44 -7.68
CA PRO A 3 21.21 -9.27 -8.96
C PRO A 3 20.50 -8.26 -9.87
N GLU A 4 19.18 -8.38 -9.98
CA GLU A 4 18.36 -7.55 -10.85
C GLU A 4 18.29 -6.10 -10.34
N PRO A 5 18.77 -5.09 -11.10
CA PRO A 5 18.80 -3.70 -10.66
C PRO A 5 17.43 -3.14 -10.27
N GLY A 6 16.38 -3.45 -11.03
CA GLY A 6 15.02 -2.98 -10.74
C GLY A 6 14.51 -3.50 -9.40
N HIS A 7 14.68 -4.80 -9.14
CA HIS A 7 14.29 -5.42 -7.87
C HIS A 7 15.09 -4.87 -6.69
N ARG A 8 16.39 -4.67 -6.88
CA ARG A 8 17.26 -4.09 -5.84
C ARG A 8 16.83 -2.66 -5.50
N LYS A 9 16.54 -1.84 -6.52
CA LYS A 9 16.03 -0.48 -6.34
C LYS A 9 14.71 -0.51 -5.59
N ALA A 10 13.73 -1.31 -6.03
CA ALA A 10 12.43 -1.42 -5.38
C ALA A 10 12.51 -1.81 -3.91
N LEU A 11 13.35 -2.80 -3.57
CA LEU A 11 13.56 -3.18 -2.18
C LEU A 11 14.22 -2.05 -1.38
N ALA A 12 15.25 -1.41 -1.93
CA ALA A 12 15.94 -0.31 -1.25
C ALA A 12 15.01 0.89 -1.03
N THR A 13 14.25 1.30 -2.03
CA THR A 13 13.29 2.41 -1.93
C THR A 13 12.21 2.10 -0.90
N LEU A 14 11.73 0.86 -0.83
CA LEU A 14 10.75 0.43 0.18
C LEU A 14 11.33 0.53 1.59
N LEU A 15 12.58 0.11 1.82
CA LEU A 15 13.24 0.19 3.13
C LEU A 15 13.64 1.61 3.53
N LEU A 16 13.90 2.48 2.56
CA LEU A 16 14.34 3.86 2.77
C LEU A 16 13.19 4.88 2.72
N ALA A 17 11.94 4.42 2.66
CA ALA A 17 10.76 5.27 2.55
C ALA A 17 10.82 6.23 1.35
N ASP A 18 11.31 5.76 0.19
CA ASP A 18 11.41 6.48 -1.09
C ASP A 18 10.55 5.81 -2.17
N HIS A 19 9.31 5.47 -1.82
CA HIS A 19 8.38 4.71 -2.68
C HIS A 19 7.06 5.45 -2.93
N ALA A 20 6.27 4.91 -3.86
CA ALA A 20 5.04 5.54 -4.35
C ALA A 20 3.80 5.34 -3.46
N LEU A 21 3.94 4.69 -2.30
CA LEU A 21 2.81 4.45 -1.39
C LEU A 21 2.40 5.74 -0.66
N THR A 22 1.13 5.83 -0.29
CA THR A 22 0.57 7.07 0.29
C THR A 22 1.23 7.44 1.61
N GLU A 23 1.71 6.48 2.43
CA GLU A 23 2.37 6.80 3.70
C GLU A 23 3.56 7.75 3.53
N VAL A 24 4.25 7.68 2.40
CA VAL A 24 5.41 8.50 2.04
C VAL A 24 4.95 9.69 1.22
N ARG A 25 4.21 9.42 0.14
CA ARG A 25 3.85 10.44 -0.86
C ARG A 25 2.97 11.55 -0.30
N LEU A 26 2.15 11.25 0.70
CA LEU A 26 1.27 12.23 1.34
C LEU A 26 1.80 12.74 2.68
N ARG A 27 2.99 12.30 3.10
CA ARG A 27 3.60 12.69 4.38
C ARG A 27 4.07 14.13 4.41
N TYR A 28 4.62 14.58 3.29
CA TYR A 28 5.31 15.86 3.20
C TYR A 28 4.42 16.87 2.49
N GLN A 29 4.62 18.14 2.85
CA GLN A 29 3.98 19.25 2.16
C GLN A 29 4.55 19.38 0.74
N GLU A 30 3.70 19.32 -0.27
CA GLU A 30 4.06 19.67 -1.65
C GLU A 30 3.47 21.05 -2.00
N ARG A 31 3.91 21.65 -3.13
CA ARG A 31 3.69 23.09 -3.46
C ARG A 31 2.23 23.58 -3.44
N ARG A 32 1.23 22.70 -3.33
CA ARG A 32 -0.21 23.04 -3.21
C ARG A 32 -1.00 22.07 -2.33
N GLN A 33 -0.32 21.23 -1.56
CA GLN A 33 -0.96 20.18 -0.78
C GLN A 33 -0.38 20.17 0.64
N PRO A 34 -1.22 20.41 1.67
CA PRO A 34 -0.76 20.24 3.04
C PRO A 34 -0.46 18.76 3.32
N PRO A 35 0.42 18.47 4.30
CA PRO A 35 0.69 17.10 4.69
C PRO A 35 -0.60 16.43 5.18
N VAL A 36 -0.79 15.17 4.79
CA VAL A 36 -1.96 14.39 5.17
C VAL A 36 -1.70 13.66 6.49
N PRO A 37 -2.61 13.71 7.49
CA PRO A 37 -2.52 12.91 8.71
C PRO A 37 -2.36 11.42 8.40
N CYS A 38 -1.67 10.68 9.27
CA CYS A 38 -1.29 9.28 8.99
C CYS A 38 -2.52 8.39 8.76
N GLU A 39 -3.53 8.55 9.62
CA GLU A 39 -4.83 7.90 9.62
C GLU A 39 -5.63 8.11 8.33
N TRP A 40 -5.32 9.14 7.54
CA TRP A 40 -6.02 9.47 6.30
C TRP A 40 -5.26 9.06 5.05
N ARG A 41 -4.07 8.48 5.18
CA ARG A 41 -3.26 7.97 4.07
C ARG A 41 -3.75 6.57 3.69
N LEU A 42 -5.00 6.49 3.24
CA LEU A 42 -5.69 5.22 3.03
C LEU A 42 -5.12 4.42 1.85
N CYS A 43 -5.23 3.10 1.94
CA CYS A 43 -4.85 2.18 0.88
C CYS A 43 -5.68 2.37 -0.38
N ARG A 44 -5.06 2.66 -1.52
CA ARG A 44 -5.75 2.89 -2.79
C ARG A 44 -6.50 1.69 -3.35
N LEU A 45 -6.14 0.48 -2.91
CA LEU A 45 -6.79 -0.74 -3.36
C LEU A 45 -8.04 -1.06 -2.55
N TRP A 46 -8.10 -0.63 -1.29
CA TRP A 46 -9.18 -0.98 -0.35
C TRP A 46 -10.07 0.21 0.01
N GLY A 47 -9.49 1.41 0.16
CA GLY A 47 -10.16 2.58 0.71
C GLY A 47 -10.25 2.57 2.24
N ASP A 48 -9.65 1.60 2.91
CA ASP A 48 -9.51 1.53 4.37
C ASP A 48 -8.09 1.04 4.71
N GLY A 49 -7.66 1.31 5.94
CA GLY A 49 -6.30 1.04 6.43
C GLY A 49 -5.23 1.92 5.78
N ILE A 50 -4.11 2.12 6.47
CA ILE A 50 -3.02 2.98 6.00
C ILE A 50 -2.27 2.28 4.85
N GLU A 51 -1.98 3.00 3.75
CA GLU A 51 -1.16 2.50 2.65
C GLU A 51 0.33 2.56 2.99
N GLU A 52 0.78 1.54 3.71
CA GLU A 52 2.16 1.37 4.12
C GLU A 52 2.74 0.01 3.64
N PRO A 53 4.07 -0.16 3.62
CA PRO A 53 4.70 -1.35 3.08
C PRO A 53 4.21 -2.68 3.65
N LEU A 54 4.06 -2.82 4.97
CA LEU A 54 3.58 -4.05 5.61
C LEU A 54 2.13 -4.35 5.20
N HIS A 55 1.27 -3.34 5.13
CA HIS A 55 -0.08 -3.45 4.60
C HIS A 55 -0.07 -4.00 3.18
N ALA A 56 0.68 -3.37 2.28
CA ALA A 56 0.75 -3.79 0.87
C ALA A 56 1.34 -5.20 0.72
N LEU A 57 2.43 -5.50 1.42
CA LEU A 57 3.13 -6.78 1.32
C LEU A 57 2.31 -7.95 1.91
N PHE A 58 1.70 -7.76 3.07
CA PHE A 58 1.20 -8.88 3.89
C PHE A 58 -0.29 -8.86 4.19
N ILE A 59 -0.96 -7.71 4.14
CA ILE A 59 -2.33 -7.55 4.66
C ILE A 59 -3.35 -7.36 3.55
N CYS A 60 -3.09 -6.45 2.61
CA CYS A 60 -4.07 -6.04 1.60
C CYS A 60 -4.57 -7.22 0.77
N SER A 61 -5.88 -7.45 0.77
CA SER A 61 -6.54 -8.54 0.02
C SER A 61 -7.53 -8.04 -1.03
N ASN A 62 -7.68 -6.73 -1.17
CA ASN A 62 -8.71 -6.13 -2.04
C ASN A 62 -8.31 -6.07 -3.54
N SER A 63 -7.19 -6.69 -3.92
CA SER A 63 -6.78 -6.86 -5.31
C SER A 63 -6.47 -8.33 -5.59
N PRO A 64 -7.23 -9.00 -6.48
CA PRO A 64 -6.95 -10.38 -6.88
C PRO A 64 -5.53 -10.56 -7.44
N ALA A 65 -5.02 -9.55 -8.16
CA ALA A 65 -3.66 -9.55 -8.68
C ALA A 65 -2.62 -9.54 -7.56
N LEU A 66 -2.81 -8.72 -6.52
CA LEU A 66 -1.91 -8.68 -5.36
C LEU A 66 -1.94 -9.98 -4.56
N VAL A 67 -3.13 -10.56 -4.37
CA VAL A 67 -3.31 -11.85 -3.71
C VAL A 67 -2.60 -12.96 -4.48
N ALA A 68 -2.72 -12.99 -5.80
CA ALA A 68 -2.01 -13.94 -6.65
C ALA A 68 -0.49 -13.74 -6.60
N LEU A 69 -0.01 -12.49 -6.56
CA LEU A 69 1.41 -12.14 -6.39
C LEU A 69 1.97 -12.69 -5.08
N ARG A 70 1.24 -12.46 -3.98
CA ARG A 70 1.58 -12.96 -2.65
C ARG A 70 1.56 -14.49 -2.61
N ALA A 71 0.52 -15.10 -3.17
CA ALA A 71 0.43 -16.56 -3.30
C ALA A 71 1.63 -17.12 -4.07
N SER A 72 1.98 -16.57 -5.24
CA SER A 72 3.15 -17.03 -6.01
C SER A 72 4.47 -16.84 -5.26
N PHE A 73 4.59 -15.83 -4.40
CA PHE A 73 5.77 -15.61 -3.60
C PHE A 73 5.93 -16.69 -2.50
N TRP A 74 4.82 -17.12 -1.90
CA TRP A 74 4.80 -18.15 -0.85
C TRP A 74 4.78 -19.58 -1.39
N ASP A 75 4.07 -19.84 -2.49
CA ASP A 75 3.89 -21.18 -3.06
C ASP A 75 5.21 -21.77 -3.61
N LYS A 76 6.08 -20.92 -4.14
CA LYS A 76 7.44 -21.29 -4.60
C LYS A 76 8.42 -21.68 -3.47
N ARG A 77 7.92 -22.02 -2.28
CA ARG A 77 8.72 -22.31 -1.07
C ARG A 77 8.44 -23.65 -0.40
N GLY A 78 7.42 -24.41 -0.81
CA GLY A 78 7.07 -25.67 -0.14
C GLY A 78 6.90 -25.49 1.38
N ALA A 79 7.29 -26.50 2.17
CA ALA A 79 7.17 -26.53 3.64
C ALA A 79 7.85 -25.38 4.42
N GLY A 80 8.54 -24.43 3.77
CA GLY A 80 9.08 -23.23 4.40
C GLY A 80 8.09 -22.07 4.53
N ALA A 81 6.94 -22.10 3.84
CA ALA A 81 5.88 -21.09 4.02
C ALA A 81 5.27 -21.16 5.43
N THR A 82 5.24 -22.35 6.04
CA THR A 82 4.75 -22.54 7.41
C THR A 82 5.60 -21.86 8.47
N THR A 83 6.89 -21.63 8.21
CA THR A 83 7.80 -20.93 9.12
C THR A 83 7.42 -19.46 9.35
N TYR A 84 6.61 -18.89 8.44
CA TYR A 84 6.13 -17.51 8.52
C TYR A 84 4.66 -17.41 8.98
N HIS A 85 3.94 -18.54 9.09
CA HIS A 85 2.56 -18.52 9.55
C HIS A 85 2.48 -18.07 11.01
N GLY A 86 1.56 -17.16 11.29
CA GLY A 86 1.32 -16.62 12.63
C GLY A 86 2.31 -15.54 13.09
N LEU A 87 3.33 -15.21 12.28
CA LEU A 87 4.21 -14.09 12.59
C LEU A 87 3.52 -12.75 12.30
N ALA A 88 3.84 -11.73 13.11
CA ALA A 88 3.46 -10.37 12.81
C ALA A 88 4.12 -9.90 11.48
N PRO A 89 3.49 -8.96 10.75
CA PRO A 89 4.02 -8.48 9.46
C PRO A 89 5.47 -7.96 9.54
N LEU A 90 5.80 -7.18 10.57
CA LEU A 90 7.15 -6.63 10.75
C LEU A 90 8.19 -7.72 11.01
N GLU A 91 7.86 -8.71 11.86
CA GLU A 91 8.73 -9.85 12.13
C GLU A 91 8.93 -10.70 10.86
N THR A 92 7.88 -10.87 10.06
CA THR A 92 7.97 -11.53 8.76
C THR A 92 8.93 -10.79 7.83
N LEU A 93 8.82 -9.46 7.73
CA LEU A 93 9.73 -8.63 6.94
C LEU A 93 11.19 -8.83 7.37
N HIS A 94 11.50 -8.73 8.66
CA HIS A 94 12.86 -8.91 9.17
C HIS A 94 13.45 -10.28 8.78
N ARG A 95 12.69 -11.36 8.95
CA ARG A 95 13.16 -12.70 8.57
C ARG A 95 13.39 -12.85 7.08
N LEU A 96 12.55 -12.23 6.24
CA LEU A 96 12.72 -12.26 4.78
C LEU A 96 13.97 -11.48 4.34
N LEU A 97 14.32 -10.40 5.03
CA LEU A 97 15.52 -9.60 4.75
C LEU A 97 16.81 -10.31 5.17
N LEU A 98 16.78 -11.08 6.25
CA LEU A 98 17.96 -11.79 6.79
C LEU A 98 18.29 -13.07 6.03
N ASP A 99 17.33 -13.66 5.31
CA ASP A 99 17.59 -14.87 4.54
C ASP A 99 18.11 -14.56 3.12
N ALA A 100 19.42 -14.78 2.94
CA ALA A 100 20.12 -14.56 1.68
C ALA A 100 19.57 -15.39 0.49
N LYS A 101 18.95 -16.55 0.74
CA LYS A 101 18.33 -17.39 -0.30
C LYS A 101 17.00 -16.81 -0.77
N ILE A 102 16.37 -16.00 0.07
CA ILE A 102 15.01 -15.51 -0.07
C ILE A 102 14.99 -14.08 -0.59
N VAL A 103 15.93 -13.25 -0.14
CA VAL A 103 15.95 -11.80 -0.38
C VAL A 103 15.81 -11.44 -1.86
N ASN A 104 16.38 -12.24 -2.78
CA ASN A 104 16.25 -12.01 -4.22
C ASN A 104 14.81 -12.19 -4.74
N LYS A 105 14.12 -13.23 -4.27
CA LYS A 105 12.71 -13.47 -4.58
C LYS A 105 11.82 -12.43 -3.91
N PHE A 106 12.18 -12.01 -2.70
CA PHE A 106 11.46 -10.97 -1.97
C PHE A 106 11.59 -9.60 -2.65
N ALA A 107 12.79 -9.23 -3.11
CA ALA A 107 13.01 -8.01 -3.87
C ALA A 107 12.18 -7.97 -5.16
N ARG A 108 12.05 -9.11 -5.86
CA ARG A 108 11.13 -9.23 -7.01
C ARG A 108 9.67 -9.03 -6.61
N PHE A 109 9.25 -9.60 -5.48
CA PHE A 109 7.91 -9.41 -4.96
C PHE A 109 7.62 -7.93 -4.65
N CYS A 110 8.55 -7.23 -3.98
CA CYS A 110 8.44 -5.80 -3.72
C CYS A 110 8.32 -4.99 -5.02
N TYR A 111 9.14 -5.30 -6.04
CA TYR A 111 9.09 -4.64 -7.34
C TYR A 111 7.71 -4.78 -8.00
N LEU A 112 7.22 -6.00 -8.13
CA LEU A 112 5.93 -6.26 -8.79
C LEU A 112 4.74 -5.70 -7.98
N MET A 113 4.85 -5.69 -6.65
CA MET A 113 3.85 -5.06 -5.79
C MET A 113 3.81 -3.54 -6.04
N LEU A 114 4.96 -2.87 -6.08
CA LEU A 114 5.01 -1.42 -6.35
C LEU A 114 4.49 -1.09 -7.76
N GLU A 115 4.88 -1.86 -8.78
CA GLU A 115 4.32 -1.70 -10.13
C GLU A 115 2.80 -1.83 -10.15
N LEU A 116 2.25 -2.80 -9.40
CA LEU A 116 0.81 -2.97 -9.29
C LEU A 116 0.15 -1.76 -8.60
N TYR A 117 0.71 -1.24 -7.51
CA TYR A 117 0.15 -0.04 -6.85
C TYR A 117 0.20 1.19 -7.77
N ASP A 118 1.23 1.32 -8.60
CA ASP A 118 1.35 2.42 -9.55
C ASP A 118 0.30 2.37 -10.67
N THR A 119 -0.38 1.23 -10.89
CA THR A 119 -1.50 1.16 -11.86
C THR A 119 -2.81 1.74 -11.30
N PHE A 120 -2.89 2.02 -10.00
CA PHE A 120 -4.09 2.57 -9.36
C PHE A 120 -3.86 4.03 -8.96
N PRO A 121 -4.86 4.90 -9.18
CA PRO A 121 -4.77 6.28 -8.73
C PRO A 121 -4.64 6.34 -7.21
N MET A 122 -3.80 7.24 -6.72
CA MET A 122 -3.62 7.47 -5.30
C MET A 122 -4.89 8.05 -4.70
N LEU A 123 -5.33 7.53 -3.55
CA LEU A 123 -6.40 8.15 -2.77
C LEU A 123 -5.84 9.35 -2.01
N VAL A 124 -6.24 10.54 -2.45
CA VAL A 124 -5.86 11.81 -1.83
C VAL A 124 -7.09 12.41 -1.15
N PRO A 125 -7.08 12.66 0.17
CA PRO A 125 -8.18 13.32 0.85
C PRO A 125 -8.48 14.69 0.25
N ALA A 126 -9.76 15.07 0.21
CA ALA A 126 -10.17 16.37 -0.30
C ALA A 126 -9.51 17.52 0.50
N ALA A 127 -9.18 18.62 -0.17
CA ALA A 127 -8.50 19.75 0.45
C ALA A 127 -9.31 20.37 1.61
N ASP A 128 -10.63 20.25 1.57
CA ASP A 128 -11.53 20.74 2.61
C ASP A 128 -11.49 19.87 3.88
N TRP A 129 -11.18 18.57 3.74
CA TRP A 129 -10.96 17.67 4.88
C TRP A 129 -9.69 18.08 5.61
N LEU A 130 -8.63 18.35 4.85
CA LEU A 130 -7.32 18.79 5.38
C LEU A 130 -7.35 20.19 6.03
N ARG A 131 -8.34 21.01 5.69
CA ARG A 131 -8.57 22.32 6.31
C ARG A 131 -9.52 22.27 7.53
N GLY A 132 -10.04 21.10 7.88
CA GLY A 132 -11.01 20.93 8.97
C GLY A 132 -12.41 21.49 8.66
N VAL A 133 -12.74 21.63 7.37
CA VAL A 133 -14.01 22.20 6.89
C VAL A 133 -15.10 21.13 6.72
N LEU A 134 -14.70 19.86 6.57
CA LEU A 134 -15.59 18.69 6.47
C LEU A 134 -15.22 17.63 7.51
N ALA A 135 -16.18 16.75 7.83
CA ALA A 135 -16.05 15.70 8.83
C ALA A 135 -14.99 14.64 8.46
N ASP A 136 -14.52 13.92 9.48
CA ASP A 136 -13.41 12.96 9.41
C ASP A 136 -13.64 11.87 8.34
N PRO A 137 -12.73 11.68 7.36
CA PRO A 137 -12.73 10.58 6.38
C PRO A 137 -13.00 9.19 6.93
N THR A 138 -12.57 8.95 8.17
CA THR A 138 -12.60 7.64 8.81
C THR A 138 -13.96 7.36 9.48
N ASP A 139 -14.88 8.34 9.48
CA ASP A 139 -16.24 8.14 9.97
C ASP A 139 -17.06 7.29 8.99
N ARG A 140 -17.15 5.99 9.30
CA ARG A 140 -17.92 5.00 8.54
C ARG A 140 -19.40 5.33 8.36
N ARG A 141 -19.95 6.32 9.09
CA ARG A 141 -21.33 6.80 8.90
C ARG A 141 -21.52 7.60 7.61
N LEU A 142 -20.44 8.08 6.99
CA LEU A 142 -20.47 8.90 5.78
C LEU A 142 -20.21 8.12 4.48
N HIS A 143 -19.71 6.88 4.54
CA HIS A 143 -19.47 6.05 3.35
C HIS A 143 -20.75 5.58 2.63
N SER A 144 -21.93 5.93 3.13
CA SER A 144 -23.21 5.78 2.41
C SER A 144 -23.61 7.04 1.63
N LEU A 145 -22.79 8.10 1.64
CA LEU A 145 -23.08 9.36 0.97
C LEU A 145 -21.88 9.77 0.11
N ASP A 146 -22.06 9.54 -1.19
CA ASP A 146 -21.61 10.39 -2.29
C ASP A 146 -20.14 10.27 -2.72
N ILE A 147 -19.89 9.33 -3.62
CA ILE A 147 -18.89 9.51 -4.67
C ILE A 147 -19.41 10.66 -5.56
N ILE A 148 -18.90 11.87 -5.34
CA ILE A 148 -19.19 12.99 -6.23
C ILE A 148 -18.43 12.76 -7.54
N ASP A 149 -19.16 12.46 -8.60
CA ASP A 149 -18.68 12.55 -9.98
C ASP A 149 -18.34 14.04 -10.26
N PRO A 150 -17.06 14.38 -10.55
CA PRO A 150 -16.68 15.77 -10.81
C PRO A 150 -17.29 16.35 -12.09
N ASN A 151 -18.04 15.56 -12.87
CA ASN A 151 -18.65 15.99 -14.13
C ASN A 151 -20.18 15.83 -14.19
N SER A 152 -20.82 15.37 -13.14
CA SER A 152 -22.27 15.23 -13.08
C SER A 152 -22.76 15.85 -11.79
N GLY A 153 -23.39 17.03 -11.88
CA GLY A 153 -24.06 17.69 -10.76
C GLY A 153 -25.30 16.93 -10.24
N MET A 154 -25.23 15.61 -10.13
CA MET A 154 -26.28 14.75 -9.59
C MET A 154 -25.68 13.56 -8.84
N LEU A 155 -26.26 13.33 -7.65
CA LEU A 155 -26.04 12.19 -6.77
C LEU A 155 -26.40 10.90 -7.49
N VAL A 156 -25.46 9.96 -7.61
CA VAL A 156 -25.75 8.59 -8.07
C VAL A 156 -25.90 7.71 -6.84
N SER A 157 -27.14 7.34 -6.54
CA SER A 157 -27.49 6.39 -5.48
C SER A 157 -27.22 4.95 -5.95
N HIS A 158 -26.51 4.17 -5.14
CA HIS A 158 -26.55 2.72 -5.15
C HIS A 158 -27.17 2.21 -3.85
#